data_AF-A0A5C2RSH0-F1
#
_entry.id   AF-A0A5C2RSH0-F1
#
_cell.length_a   1.000
_cell.length_b   1.000
_cell.length_c   1.000
_cell.angle_alpha   90.00
_cell.angle_beta   90.00
_cell.angle_gamma   90.00
#
_symmetry.space_group_name_H-M   'P 1'
#
loop_
_entity.id
_entity.type
_entity.pdbx_description
1 polymer ?
#
loop_
_entity_poly.entity_id
_entity_poly.type
_entity_poly.pdbx_seq_one_letter_code
_entity_poly.pdbx_strand_id
1 'polypeptide(L)'
;MRTISPTTGAALQQLFFQVYRSGTLRTLRMDHSEAILASREGLGMAVARLTTLKDLLLGAAGERCVQLLSILRSRLVTATIAFDCQDQRWIRATDSHYAPDTRDPVRLLAQSRETLIALDVSSPGYPSNHISEYPLLTLLEIDSPTPPSVAHFLPAFPALRCLNISGNCENRSRWVDDDVLRTLNIAHQVLHGSWQSLNIVGASTFILWLMGLRCTVRWLNVSLMHDFELDLLSDVLSDSRPTKVLLTIHEAAKFMDVRCLTALCSARIPRIKTLHLCVRLGCRDADLDVDLLLNTVQWVAQVLRLTSLKLILDCRDLVAHYHSDSFQSSGNKDVQWRTLHPIEVSLAFLSLGAVARRYQSAVPTLFMTEVEVRQHFTRDDDTASASSRRGPLPALNSVEI
;
A
#
# COMPACT_ATOMS: atom_id res chain seq x y z
N MET A 1 13.66 16.21 -19.85
CA MET A 1 13.87 14.77 -20.14
C MET A 1 15.03 14.64 -21.11
N ARG A 2 15.97 13.71 -20.88
CA ARG A 2 17.00 13.37 -21.88
C ARG A 2 16.33 12.55 -22.97
N THR A 3 16.43 13.01 -24.22
CA THR A 3 15.93 12.25 -25.38
C THR A 3 16.91 11.13 -25.71
N ILE A 4 16.38 9.96 -26.04
CA ILE A 4 17.20 8.83 -26.51
C ILE A 4 17.55 9.10 -27.97
N SER A 5 18.82 8.87 -28.34
CA SER A 5 19.27 9.11 -29.71
C SER A 5 18.54 8.19 -30.71
N PRO A 6 18.22 8.65 -31.92
CA PRO A 6 17.61 7.81 -32.96
C PRO A 6 18.43 6.55 -33.28
N THR A 7 19.77 6.66 -33.20
CA THR A 7 20.71 5.55 -33.40
C THR A 7 20.55 4.47 -32.32
N THR A 8 20.36 4.88 -31.07
CA THR A 8 20.05 3.96 -29.96
C THR A 8 18.69 3.30 -30.18
N GLY A 9 17.67 4.06 -30.58
CA GLY A 9 16.35 3.51 -30.92
C GLY A 9 16.41 2.47 -32.04
N ALA A 10 17.24 2.71 -33.06
CA ALA A 10 17.51 1.77 -34.15
C ALA A 10 18.08 0.43 -33.66
N ALA A 11 19.11 0.50 -32.82
CA ALA A 11 19.76 -0.67 -32.25
C ALA A 11 18.79 -1.49 -31.37
N LEU A 12 17.98 -0.82 -30.54
CA LEU A 12 16.96 -1.46 -29.73
C LEU A 12 15.90 -2.19 -30.59
N GLN A 13 15.44 -1.56 -31.68
CA GLN A 13 14.48 -2.20 -32.57
C GLN A 13 15.05 -3.47 -33.20
N GLN A 14 16.30 -3.44 -33.68
CA GLN A 14 16.99 -4.61 -34.22
C GLN A 14 17.16 -5.71 -33.17
N LEU A 15 17.52 -5.35 -31.95
CA LEU A 15 17.63 -6.28 -30.83
C LEU A 15 16.31 -7.01 -30.59
N PHE A 16 15.18 -6.29 -30.51
CA PHE A 16 13.88 -6.93 -30.32
C PHE A 16 13.48 -7.86 -31.47
N PHE A 17 13.86 -7.55 -32.71
CA PHE A 17 13.65 -8.48 -33.83
C PHE A 17 14.48 -9.76 -33.71
N GLN A 18 15.74 -9.66 -33.25
CA GLN A 18 16.59 -10.83 -33.03
C GLN A 18 16.07 -11.68 -31.86
N VAL A 19 15.67 -11.04 -30.77
CA VAL A 19 15.09 -11.69 -29.59
C VAL A 19 13.74 -12.34 -29.87
N TYR A 20 12.92 -11.71 -30.72
CA TYR A 20 11.68 -12.31 -31.20
C TYR A 20 11.93 -13.65 -31.90
N ARG A 21 12.99 -13.73 -32.72
CA ARG A 21 13.37 -14.97 -33.42
C ARG A 21 13.89 -16.05 -32.48
N SER A 22 14.58 -15.67 -31.39
CA SER A 22 15.05 -16.65 -30.41
C SER A 22 13.92 -17.17 -29.51
N GLY A 23 12.89 -16.37 -29.26
CA GLY A 23 11.77 -16.74 -28.38
C GLY A 23 12.20 -16.95 -26.92
N THR A 24 13.28 -16.29 -26.48
CA THR A 24 13.86 -16.52 -25.16
C THR A 24 13.51 -15.46 -24.13
N LEU A 25 13.08 -14.26 -24.56
CA LEU A 25 12.84 -13.15 -23.64
C LEU A 25 11.53 -13.35 -22.88
N ARG A 26 11.64 -13.42 -21.55
CA ARG A 26 10.52 -13.60 -20.63
C ARG A 26 10.20 -12.35 -19.82
N THR A 27 11.19 -11.50 -19.59
CA THR A 27 11.04 -10.31 -18.74
C THR A 27 11.51 -9.08 -19.49
N LEU A 28 10.73 -8.00 -19.47
CA LEU A 28 11.05 -6.73 -20.09
C LEU A 28 10.77 -5.61 -19.11
N ARG A 29 11.78 -4.78 -18.86
CA ARG A 29 11.71 -3.61 -17.99
C ARG A 29 12.10 -2.35 -18.76
N MET A 30 11.27 -1.32 -18.68
CA MET A 30 11.51 -0.01 -19.29
C MET A 30 11.06 1.10 -18.34
N ASP A 31 11.98 1.69 -17.57
CA ASP A 31 11.64 2.72 -16.56
C ASP A 31 11.19 4.07 -17.18
N HIS A 32 11.65 4.37 -18.39
CA HIS A 32 11.23 5.54 -19.18
C HIS A 32 10.59 5.10 -20.50
N SER A 33 9.63 4.20 -20.37
CA SER A 33 9.03 3.47 -21.49
C SER A 33 8.53 4.39 -22.60
N GLU A 34 7.85 5.49 -22.28
CA GLU A 34 7.34 6.40 -23.30
C GLU A 34 8.46 7.03 -24.12
N ALA A 35 9.51 7.53 -23.48
CA ALA A 35 10.66 8.13 -24.16
C ALA A 35 11.44 7.10 -25.00
N ILE A 36 11.53 5.85 -24.53
CA ILE A 36 12.12 4.73 -25.28
C ILE A 36 11.30 4.46 -26.53
N LEU A 37 10.00 4.24 -26.40
CA LEU A 37 9.11 3.96 -27.52
C LEU A 37 9.04 5.13 -28.52
N ALA A 38 9.21 6.37 -28.05
CA ALA A 38 9.27 7.56 -28.89
C ALA A 38 10.58 7.70 -29.69
N SER A 39 11.65 7.02 -29.29
CA SER A 39 12.97 7.15 -29.94
C SER A 39 13.00 6.67 -31.40
N ARG A 40 12.06 5.81 -31.80
CA ARG A 40 11.96 5.28 -33.16
C ARG A 40 10.57 4.75 -33.50
N GLU A 41 10.10 5.10 -34.68
CA GLU A 41 8.86 4.56 -35.23
C GLU A 41 8.92 3.03 -35.38
N GLY A 42 7.86 2.35 -34.98
CA GLY A 42 7.75 0.89 -35.04
C GLY A 42 8.54 0.14 -33.95
N LEU A 43 9.19 0.83 -33.00
CA LEU A 43 9.80 0.16 -31.85
C LEU A 43 8.74 -0.55 -30.99
N GLY A 44 7.63 0.14 -30.70
CA GLY A 44 6.48 -0.49 -30.01
C GLY A 44 5.96 -1.73 -30.73
N MET A 45 5.86 -1.68 -32.06
CA MET A 45 5.47 -2.85 -32.87
C MET A 45 6.47 -4.01 -32.74
N ALA A 46 7.77 -3.73 -32.67
CA ALA A 46 8.79 -4.77 -32.50
C ALA A 46 8.66 -5.45 -31.13
N VAL A 47 8.41 -4.68 -30.07
CA VAL A 47 8.15 -5.21 -28.72
C VAL A 47 6.84 -5.99 -28.69
N ALA A 48 5.77 -5.47 -29.29
CA ALA A 48 4.45 -6.10 -29.33
C ALA A 48 4.45 -7.51 -29.97
N ARG A 49 5.41 -7.77 -30.87
CA ARG A 49 5.56 -9.07 -31.55
C ARG A 49 6.12 -10.16 -30.66
N LEU A 50 6.78 -9.82 -29.56
CA LEU A 50 7.26 -10.81 -28.60
C LEU A 50 6.06 -11.62 -28.09
N THR A 51 6.15 -12.96 -28.15
CA THR A 51 5.09 -13.89 -27.72
C THR A 51 5.46 -14.63 -26.44
N THR A 52 6.72 -14.55 -26.03
CA THR A 52 7.29 -15.29 -24.89
C THR A 52 7.37 -14.47 -23.61
N LEU A 53 6.97 -13.20 -23.65
CA LEU A 53 7.03 -12.32 -22.51
C LEU A 53 6.02 -12.77 -21.45
N LYS A 54 6.45 -12.77 -20.20
CA LYS A 54 5.70 -13.17 -19.01
C LYS A 54 5.64 -12.04 -18.00
N ASP A 55 6.72 -11.27 -17.88
CA ASP A 55 6.83 -10.19 -16.91
C ASP A 55 7.12 -8.89 -17.64
N LEU A 56 6.30 -7.87 -17.38
CA LEU A 56 6.41 -6.57 -18.02
C LEU A 56 6.41 -5.47 -16.98
N LEU A 57 7.44 -4.61 -17.00
CA LEU A 57 7.50 -3.39 -16.19
C LEU A 57 7.64 -2.17 -17.10
N LEU A 58 6.65 -1.28 -17.07
CA LEU A 58 6.61 -0.02 -17.79
C LEU A 58 6.54 1.16 -16.80
N GLY A 59 7.65 1.88 -16.66
CA GLY A 59 7.72 3.14 -15.92
C GLY A 59 7.52 4.34 -16.84
N ALA A 60 6.92 5.41 -16.31
CA ALA A 60 6.56 6.63 -17.06
C ALA A 60 5.83 6.28 -18.36
N ALA A 61 4.76 5.49 -18.24
CA ALA A 61 3.98 5.01 -19.37
C ALA A 61 3.02 6.11 -19.87
N GLY A 62 3.12 6.43 -21.17
CA GLY A 62 2.26 7.39 -21.85
C GLY A 62 1.46 6.74 -22.99
N GLU A 63 1.14 7.53 -24.02
CA GLU A 63 0.30 7.10 -25.14
C GLU A 63 0.91 5.92 -25.93
N ARG A 64 2.21 5.95 -26.23
CA ARG A 64 2.83 4.84 -26.99
C ARG A 64 2.84 3.56 -26.18
N CYS A 65 2.93 3.66 -24.86
CA CYS A 65 2.81 2.51 -23.97
C CYS A 65 1.40 1.93 -23.98
N VAL A 66 0.37 2.79 -23.94
CA VAL A 66 -1.04 2.38 -24.10
C VAL A 66 -1.24 1.66 -25.44
N GLN A 67 -0.72 2.23 -26.54
CA GLN A 67 -0.76 1.60 -27.86
C GLN A 67 -0.07 0.23 -27.83
N LEU A 68 1.18 0.16 -27.34
CA LEU A 68 1.93 -1.08 -27.18
C LEU A 68 1.14 -2.16 -26.43
N LEU A 69 0.58 -1.84 -25.26
CA LEU A 69 -0.18 -2.79 -24.44
C LEU A 69 -1.38 -3.35 -25.20
N SER A 70 -2.10 -2.48 -25.94
CA SER A 70 -3.28 -2.90 -26.70
C SER A 70 -2.99 -3.90 -27.82
N ILE A 71 -1.77 -3.90 -28.38
CA ILE A 71 -1.35 -4.78 -29.48
C ILE A 71 -0.36 -5.87 -29.05
N LEU A 72 0.02 -5.91 -27.76
CA LEU A 72 1.00 -6.85 -27.23
C LEU A 72 0.49 -8.28 -27.33
N ARG A 73 1.21 -9.14 -28.06
CA ARG A 73 0.81 -10.55 -28.31
C ARG A 73 1.16 -11.51 -27.18
N SER A 74 1.97 -11.07 -26.23
CA SER A 74 2.38 -11.89 -25.10
C SER A 74 1.25 -12.06 -24.10
N ARG A 75 1.15 -13.28 -23.55
CA ARG A 75 0.27 -13.61 -22.44
C ARG A 75 1.03 -13.46 -21.14
N LEU A 76 0.93 -12.28 -20.55
CA LEU A 76 1.65 -11.87 -19.34
C LEU A 76 1.12 -12.63 -18.11
N VAL A 77 2.04 -12.88 -17.19
CA VAL A 77 1.79 -13.46 -15.86
C VAL A 77 1.88 -12.35 -14.81
N THR A 78 2.83 -11.42 -14.98
CA THR A 78 2.96 -10.24 -14.13
C THR A 78 3.05 -8.98 -14.98
N ALA A 79 2.46 -7.89 -14.49
CA ALA A 79 2.57 -6.58 -15.11
C ALA A 79 2.67 -5.48 -14.05
N THR A 80 3.63 -4.59 -14.21
CA THR A 80 3.79 -3.35 -13.43
C THR A 80 3.75 -2.17 -14.38
N ILE A 81 2.76 -1.29 -14.24
CA ILE A 81 2.52 -0.18 -15.16
C ILE A 81 2.35 1.11 -14.36
N ALA A 82 3.35 1.99 -14.41
CA ALA A 82 3.27 3.31 -13.81
C ALA A 82 2.99 4.35 -14.89
N PHE A 83 1.73 4.77 -15.02
CA PHE A 83 1.34 5.83 -15.97
C PHE A 83 1.90 7.18 -15.51
N ASP A 84 2.31 8.01 -16.48
CA ASP A 84 2.78 9.37 -16.16
C ASP A 84 1.64 10.20 -15.54
N CYS A 85 1.88 10.69 -14.33
CA CYS A 85 0.93 11.50 -13.57
C CYS A 85 0.79 12.92 -14.12
N GLN A 86 1.75 13.42 -14.89
CA GLN A 86 1.64 14.73 -15.55
C GLN A 86 0.49 14.72 -16.56
N ASP A 87 0.29 13.60 -17.24
CA ASP A 87 -0.79 13.40 -18.21
C ASP A 87 -2.18 13.37 -17.57
N GLN A 88 -2.31 13.00 -16.29
CA GLN A 88 -3.61 12.99 -15.62
C GLN A 88 -4.24 14.38 -15.51
N ARG A 89 -3.42 15.45 -15.47
CA ARG A 89 -3.94 16.83 -15.50
C ARG A 89 -4.64 17.11 -16.82
N TRP A 90 -4.11 16.58 -17.91
CA TRP A 90 -4.67 16.74 -19.25
C TRP A 90 -5.91 15.89 -19.45
N ILE A 91 -5.92 14.63 -18.98
CA ILE A 91 -7.11 13.74 -19.05
C ILE A 91 -8.31 14.34 -18.32
N ARG A 92 -8.08 15.11 -17.25
CA ARG A 92 -9.14 15.81 -16.50
C ARG A 92 -9.58 17.14 -17.12
N ALA A 93 -8.86 17.65 -18.12
CA ALA A 93 -9.31 18.83 -18.83
C ALA A 93 -10.51 18.46 -19.71
N THR A 94 -11.59 19.23 -19.66
CA THR A 94 -12.79 19.03 -20.47
C THR A 94 -12.51 18.99 -21.98
N ASP A 95 -11.39 19.56 -22.41
CA ASP A 95 -10.97 19.63 -23.81
C ASP A 95 -9.96 18.52 -24.19
N SER A 96 -9.71 17.54 -23.32
CA SER A 96 -8.82 16.44 -23.66
C SER A 96 -9.43 15.55 -24.74
N HIS A 97 -8.69 15.33 -25.82
CA HIS A 97 -9.05 14.38 -26.87
C HIS A 97 -8.98 12.90 -26.44
N TYR A 98 -8.55 12.60 -25.21
CA TYR A 98 -8.46 11.23 -24.71
C TYR A 98 -9.77 10.79 -24.09
N ALA A 99 -10.27 9.64 -24.53
CA ALA A 99 -11.34 8.97 -23.81
C ALA A 99 -10.84 8.61 -22.39
N PRO A 100 -11.68 8.78 -21.35
CA PRO A 100 -11.29 8.61 -19.96
C PRO A 100 -10.83 7.18 -19.62
N ASP A 101 -11.21 6.19 -20.43
CA ASP A 101 -10.91 4.77 -20.29
C ASP A 101 -9.64 4.30 -21.04
N THR A 102 -8.93 5.22 -21.70
CA THR A 102 -7.72 4.88 -22.49
C THR A 102 -6.61 4.22 -21.67
N ARG A 103 -6.59 4.47 -20.35
CA ARG A 103 -5.62 3.92 -19.40
C ARG A 103 -6.22 2.86 -18.47
N ASP A 104 -7.35 2.25 -18.84
CA ASP A 104 -7.92 1.14 -18.09
C ASP A 104 -7.05 -0.13 -18.27
N PRO A 105 -6.32 -0.59 -17.23
CA PRO A 105 -5.47 -1.76 -17.34
C PRO A 105 -6.25 -3.05 -17.66
N VAL A 106 -7.52 -3.15 -17.24
CA VAL A 106 -8.39 -4.30 -17.54
C VAL A 106 -8.64 -4.40 -19.05
N ARG A 107 -8.77 -3.27 -19.72
CA ARG A 107 -8.92 -3.22 -21.18
C ARG A 107 -7.59 -3.46 -21.90
N LEU A 108 -6.52 -2.81 -21.43
CA LEU A 108 -5.21 -2.87 -22.08
C LEU A 108 -4.55 -4.25 -21.99
N LEU A 109 -4.85 -5.02 -20.95
CA LEU A 109 -4.27 -6.34 -20.71
C LEU A 109 -5.19 -7.50 -21.11
N ALA A 110 -6.24 -7.24 -21.90
CA ALA A 110 -7.26 -8.25 -22.24
C ALA A 110 -6.67 -9.55 -22.84
N GLN A 111 -5.56 -9.47 -23.57
CA GLN A 111 -4.87 -10.64 -24.12
C GLN A 111 -4.23 -11.56 -23.06
N SER A 112 -4.00 -11.02 -21.86
CA SER A 112 -3.40 -11.71 -20.71
C SER A 112 -4.43 -12.15 -19.67
N ARG A 113 -5.73 -12.02 -19.95
CA ARG A 113 -6.81 -12.31 -18.98
C ARG A 113 -6.72 -13.71 -18.34
N GLU A 114 -6.35 -14.72 -19.13
CA GLU A 114 -6.27 -16.12 -18.71
C GLU A 114 -4.92 -16.49 -18.07
N THR A 115 -3.97 -15.55 -17.98
CA THR A 115 -2.60 -15.84 -17.52
C THR A 115 -2.10 -14.89 -16.45
N LEU A 116 -2.67 -13.70 -16.33
CA LEU A 116 -2.23 -12.67 -15.40
C LEU A 116 -2.54 -13.08 -13.97
N ILE A 117 -1.51 -13.12 -13.12
CA ILE A 117 -1.59 -13.51 -11.70
C ILE A 117 -1.39 -12.31 -10.79
N ALA A 118 -0.54 -11.36 -11.21
CA ALA A 118 -0.19 -10.16 -10.46
C ALA A 118 -0.24 -8.91 -11.35
N LEU A 119 -0.85 -7.85 -10.84
CA LEU A 119 -0.91 -6.55 -11.48
C LEU A 119 -0.59 -5.45 -10.47
N ASP A 120 0.37 -4.61 -10.80
CA ASP A 120 0.67 -3.36 -10.10
C ASP A 120 0.48 -2.20 -11.08
N VAL A 121 -0.38 -1.25 -10.73
CA VAL A 121 -0.70 -0.11 -11.59
C VAL A 121 -0.69 1.20 -10.81
N SER A 122 0.09 2.17 -11.30
CA SER A 122 0.10 3.53 -10.76
C SER A 122 -0.58 4.50 -11.73
N SER A 123 -1.41 5.37 -11.18
CA SER A 123 -2.16 6.40 -11.89
C SER A 123 -3.05 5.87 -13.03
N PRO A 124 -3.84 4.78 -12.84
CA PRO A 124 -4.71 4.25 -13.88
C PRO A 124 -5.76 5.28 -14.34
N GLY A 125 -6.32 5.05 -15.53
CA GLY A 125 -7.48 5.80 -16.02
C GLY A 125 -8.76 5.39 -15.31
N TYR A 126 -9.89 5.92 -15.78
CA TYR A 126 -11.18 5.44 -15.32
C TYR A 126 -11.42 4.02 -15.84
N PRO A 127 -12.04 3.13 -15.05
CA PRO A 127 -12.40 1.82 -15.53
C PRO A 127 -13.39 1.96 -16.69
N SER A 128 -13.22 1.14 -17.72
CA SER A 128 -14.17 1.05 -18.82
C SER A 128 -15.45 0.33 -18.35
N ASN A 129 -16.57 0.58 -19.04
CA ASN A 129 -17.81 -0.16 -18.81
C ASN A 129 -17.72 -1.63 -19.28
N HIS A 130 -16.61 -2.01 -19.93
CA HIS A 130 -16.37 -3.36 -20.40
C HIS A 130 -15.70 -4.19 -19.31
N ILE A 131 -16.48 -5.08 -18.70
CA ILE A 131 -15.98 -5.97 -17.68
C ILE A 131 -15.33 -7.18 -18.36
N SER A 132 -14.00 -7.26 -18.28
CA SER A 132 -13.25 -8.48 -18.62
C SER A 132 -12.84 -9.19 -17.34
N GLU A 133 -13.09 -10.49 -17.26
CA GLU A 133 -12.71 -11.30 -16.10
C GLU A 133 -11.25 -11.77 -16.23
N TYR A 134 -10.52 -11.68 -15.12
CA TYR A 134 -9.15 -12.15 -14.93
C TYR A 134 -9.14 -13.26 -13.87
N PRO A 135 -9.50 -14.50 -14.24
CA PRO A 135 -9.80 -15.57 -13.29
C PRO A 135 -8.60 -16.07 -12.48
N LEU A 136 -7.37 -15.78 -12.90
CA LEU A 136 -6.15 -16.19 -12.20
C LEU A 136 -5.49 -15.05 -11.39
N LEU A 137 -6.00 -13.83 -11.49
CA LEU A 137 -5.38 -12.69 -10.83
C LEU A 137 -5.64 -12.77 -9.32
N THR A 138 -4.54 -12.89 -8.57
CA THR A 138 -4.58 -13.06 -7.12
C THR A 138 -3.95 -11.89 -6.37
N LEU A 139 -3.11 -11.09 -7.01
CA LEU A 139 -2.46 -9.92 -6.43
C LEU A 139 -2.75 -8.68 -7.28
N LEU A 140 -3.30 -7.65 -6.64
CA LEU A 140 -3.59 -6.36 -7.26
C LEU A 140 -3.03 -5.23 -6.38
N GLU A 141 -2.13 -4.43 -6.93
CA GLU A 141 -1.66 -3.19 -6.34
C GLU A 141 -2.07 -2.01 -7.22
N ILE A 142 -2.62 -0.97 -6.59
CA ILE A 142 -3.12 0.21 -7.27
C ILE A 142 -2.62 1.43 -6.52
N ASP A 143 -1.92 2.32 -7.20
CA ASP A 143 -1.71 3.69 -6.72
C ASP A 143 -2.62 4.62 -7.52
N SER A 144 -3.73 5.08 -6.92
CA SER A 144 -4.70 5.91 -7.61
C SER A 144 -5.13 7.11 -6.76
N PRO A 145 -5.21 8.32 -7.34
CA PRO A 145 -5.76 9.48 -6.64
C PRO A 145 -7.29 9.45 -6.57
N THR A 146 -7.95 8.47 -7.19
CA THR A 146 -9.41 8.34 -7.19
C THR A 146 -9.84 7.14 -6.36
N PRO A 147 -10.89 7.26 -5.54
CA PRO A 147 -11.41 6.13 -4.79
C PRO A 147 -11.78 4.93 -5.68
N PRO A 148 -11.46 3.71 -5.26
CA PRO A 148 -11.82 2.50 -5.98
C PRO A 148 -13.33 2.24 -5.93
N SER A 149 -13.91 1.81 -7.06
CA SER A 149 -15.29 1.30 -7.14
C SER A 149 -15.29 -0.23 -7.11
N VAL A 150 -15.83 -0.80 -6.03
CA VAL A 150 -15.88 -2.27 -5.84
C VAL A 150 -16.67 -2.97 -6.95
N ALA A 151 -17.62 -2.26 -7.56
CA ALA A 151 -18.41 -2.75 -8.68
C ALA A 151 -17.57 -3.20 -9.89
N HIS A 152 -16.40 -2.59 -10.09
CA HIS A 152 -15.49 -2.95 -11.18
C HIS A 152 -14.54 -4.08 -10.78
N PHE A 153 -14.08 -4.09 -9.53
CA PHE A 153 -13.09 -5.06 -9.06
C PHE A 153 -13.64 -6.47 -8.89
N LEU A 154 -14.87 -6.60 -8.35
CA LEU A 154 -15.45 -7.90 -8.06
C LEU A 154 -15.58 -8.80 -9.30
N PRO A 155 -16.22 -8.36 -10.40
CA PRO A 155 -16.35 -9.21 -11.56
C PRO A 155 -15.03 -9.30 -12.35
N ALA A 156 -14.17 -8.27 -12.33
CA ALA A 156 -12.88 -8.33 -13.01
C ALA A 156 -11.90 -9.31 -12.34
N PHE A 157 -11.90 -9.42 -11.01
CA PHE A 157 -10.89 -10.18 -10.26
C PHE A 157 -11.52 -11.15 -9.25
N PRO A 158 -12.21 -12.21 -9.72
CA PRO A 158 -12.95 -13.12 -8.83
C PRO A 158 -12.04 -13.95 -7.91
N ALA A 159 -10.79 -14.23 -8.34
CA ALA A 159 -9.81 -15.01 -7.57
C ALA A 159 -8.88 -14.16 -6.69
N LEU A 160 -9.17 -12.87 -6.51
CA LEU A 160 -8.30 -11.95 -5.79
C LEU A 160 -8.05 -12.43 -4.34
N ARG A 161 -6.78 -12.30 -3.90
CA ARG A 161 -6.33 -12.67 -2.56
C ARG A 161 -5.61 -11.53 -1.86
N CYS A 162 -4.85 -10.73 -2.61
CA CYS A 162 -4.09 -9.61 -2.09
C CYS A 162 -4.51 -8.35 -2.83
N LEU A 163 -4.93 -7.33 -2.08
CA LEU A 163 -5.34 -6.04 -2.61
C LEU A 163 -4.61 -4.93 -1.86
N ASN A 164 -3.82 -4.12 -2.56
CA ASN A 164 -3.15 -2.98 -1.99
C ASN A 164 -3.55 -1.73 -2.76
N ILE A 165 -4.08 -0.72 -2.07
CA ILE A 165 -4.51 0.53 -2.67
C ILE A 165 -3.80 1.66 -1.95
N SER A 166 -2.97 2.36 -2.70
CA SER A 166 -2.27 3.56 -2.27
C SER A 166 -2.77 4.76 -3.09
N GLY A 167 -2.35 5.95 -2.67
CA GLY A 167 -2.72 7.20 -3.31
C GLY A 167 -3.35 8.18 -2.32
N ASN A 168 -3.05 9.45 -2.53
CA ASN A 168 -3.60 10.52 -1.72
C ASN A 168 -4.99 10.93 -2.25
N CYS A 169 -6.05 10.32 -1.70
CA CYS A 169 -7.44 10.68 -1.99
C CYS A 169 -7.91 11.92 -1.20
N GLU A 170 -7.03 12.60 -0.45
CA GLU A 170 -7.38 13.59 0.59
C GLU A 170 -7.78 14.97 0.04
N ASN A 171 -7.77 15.17 -1.28
CA ASN A 171 -8.40 16.35 -1.90
C ASN A 171 -9.94 16.22 -1.84
N ARG A 172 -10.46 16.21 -0.61
CA ARG A 172 -11.86 16.08 -0.19
C ARG A 172 -12.78 17.11 -0.82
N SER A 173 -12.26 18.26 -1.23
CA SER A 173 -13.03 19.34 -1.84
C SER A 173 -13.69 18.97 -3.17
N ARG A 174 -13.44 17.78 -3.71
CA ARG A 174 -13.92 17.35 -5.03
C ARG A 174 -14.87 16.16 -5.04
N TRP A 175 -15.08 15.47 -3.92
CA TRP A 175 -15.92 14.28 -3.88
C TRP A 175 -17.26 14.63 -3.27
N VAL A 176 -18.29 14.69 -4.10
CA VAL A 176 -19.57 15.32 -3.74
C VAL A 176 -20.43 14.44 -2.82
N ASP A 177 -20.11 13.15 -2.60
CA ASP A 177 -20.83 12.35 -1.61
C ASP A 177 -20.10 11.03 -1.27
N ASP A 178 -19.16 11.09 -0.31
CA ASP A 178 -18.39 9.93 0.15
C ASP A 178 -19.30 8.83 0.73
N ASP A 179 -20.38 9.21 1.42
CA ASP A 179 -21.37 8.30 2.00
C ASP A 179 -22.18 7.58 0.91
N VAL A 180 -22.57 8.28 -0.16
CA VAL A 180 -23.23 7.64 -1.31
C VAL A 180 -22.30 6.66 -2.00
N LEU A 181 -21.02 6.98 -2.20
CA LEU A 181 -20.08 6.04 -2.80
C LEU A 181 -19.92 4.78 -1.95
N ARG A 182 -19.76 4.92 -0.63
CA ARG A 182 -19.72 3.79 0.30
C ARG A 182 -21.00 2.97 0.23
N THR A 183 -22.16 3.63 0.24
CA THR A 183 -23.48 2.97 0.15
C THR A 183 -23.60 2.17 -1.14
N LEU A 184 -23.18 2.72 -2.27
CA LEU A 184 -23.19 2.02 -3.56
C LEU A 184 -22.25 0.82 -3.58
N ASN A 185 -21.04 0.94 -3.03
CA ASN A 185 -20.08 -0.16 -2.92
C ASN A 185 -20.60 -1.30 -2.04
N ILE A 186 -21.25 -0.98 -0.92
CA ILE A 186 -21.87 -1.98 -0.03
C ILE A 186 -23.07 -2.63 -0.74
N ALA A 187 -23.96 -1.83 -1.33
CA ALA A 187 -25.15 -2.34 -2.01
C ALA A 187 -24.78 -3.29 -3.17
N HIS A 188 -23.75 -2.95 -3.94
CA HIS A 188 -23.25 -3.80 -5.01
C HIS A 188 -22.75 -5.16 -4.47
N GLN A 189 -22.01 -5.17 -3.37
CA GLN A 189 -21.53 -6.41 -2.73
C GLN A 189 -22.66 -7.28 -2.18
N VAL A 190 -23.74 -6.65 -1.70
CA VAL A 190 -24.93 -7.37 -1.25
C VAL A 190 -25.68 -7.98 -2.43
N LEU A 191 -25.81 -7.26 -3.54
CA LEU A 191 -26.57 -7.69 -4.71
C LEU A 191 -25.83 -8.74 -5.55
N HIS A 192 -24.54 -8.55 -5.78
CA HIS A 192 -23.74 -9.37 -6.70
C HIS A 192 -22.79 -10.35 -5.99
N GLY A 193 -22.80 -10.36 -4.66
CA GLY A 193 -21.84 -11.08 -3.84
C GLY A 193 -20.55 -10.27 -3.60
N SER A 194 -19.70 -10.82 -2.75
CA SER A 194 -18.38 -10.26 -2.43
C SER A 194 -17.32 -11.35 -2.57
N TRP A 195 -16.03 -10.99 -2.49
CA TRP A 195 -14.99 -12.01 -2.36
C TRP A 195 -15.28 -12.91 -1.15
N GLN A 196 -15.03 -14.21 -1.27
CA GLN A 196 -15.24 -15.13 -0.14
C GLN A 196 -14.34 -14.76 1.05
N SER A 197 -13.07 -14.47 0.76
CA SER A 197 -12.06 -14.01 1.72
C SER A 197 -10.89 -13.39 0.98
N LEU A 198 -10.27 -12.38 1.59
CA LEU A 198 -8.98 -11.82 1.15
C LEU A 198 -7.90 -12.19 2.16
N ASN A 199 -6.70 -12.50 1.65
CA ASN A 199 -5.55 -12.81 2.48
C ASN A 199 -4.92 -11.54 3.04
N ILE A 200 -4.69 -10.55 2.18
CA ILE A 200 -4.05 -9.29 2.54
C ILE A 200 -4.83 -8.15 1.91
N VAL A 201 -5.19 -7.15 2.70
CA VAL A 201 -5.73 -5.89 2.20
C VAL A 201 -4.94 -4.74 2.80
N GLY A 202 -4.41 -3.84 1.98
CA GLY A 202 -3.70 -2.64 2.40
C GLY A 202 -4.35 -1.39 1.82
N ALA A 203 -4.70 -0.40 2.63
CA ALA A 203 -4.99 0.96 2.17
C ALA A 203 -5.01 1.97 3.33
N SER A 204 -5.27 3.26 3.04
CA SER A 204 -5.67 4.21 4.08
C SER A 204 -7.03 3.84 4.69
N THR A 205 -7.26 4.25 5.93
CA THR A 205 -8.53 3.97 6.62
C THR A 205 -9.71 4.52 5.83
N PHE A 206 -9.57 5.73 5.27
CA PHE A 206 -10.60 6.34 4.44
C PHE A 206 -10.94 5.50 3.19
N ILE A 207 -9.94 5.00 2.45
CA ILE A 207 -10.18 4.15 1.26
C ILE A 207 -10.89 2.86 1.65
N LEU A 208 -10.45 2.19 2.72
CA LEU A 208 -11.10 0.97 3.20
C LEU A 208 -12.55 1.21 3.62
N TRP A 209 -12.83 2.35 4.24
CA TRP A 209 -14.17 2.77 4.61
C TRP A 209 -15.03 3.00 3.37
N LEU A 210 -14.54 3.71 2.35
CA LEU A 210 -15.26 3.88 1.08
C LEU A 210 -15.57 2.55 0.40
N MET A 211 -14.68 1.56 0.48
CA MET A 211 -14.90 0.25 -0.12
C MET A 211 -15.98 -0.58 0.59
N GLY A 212 -16.12 -0.44 1.92
CA GLY A 212 -17.11 -1.17 2.70
C GLY A 212 -17.07 -2.69 2.48
N LEU A 213 -15.87 -3.28 2.58
CA LEU A 213 -15.63 -4.69 2.23
C LEU A 213 -16.51 -5.66 3.03
N ARG A 214 -17.35 -6.46 2.37
CA ARG A 214 -18.29 -7.41 3.01
C ARG A 214 -17.75 -8.83 3.15
N CYS A 215 -16.43 -8.98 3.11
CA CYS A 215 -15.73 -10.26 3.20
C CYS A 215 -14.86 -10.37 4.46
N THR A 216 -14.26 -11.54 4.69
CA THR A 216 -13.25 -11.68 5.76
C THR A 216 -11.86 -11.38 5.22
N VAL A 217 -11.09 -10.58 5.95
CA VAL A 217 -9.70 -10.25 5.62
C VAL A 217 -8.76 -10.92 6.61
N ARG A 218 -7.85 -11.77 6.16
CA ARG A 218 -6.91 -12.43 7.09
C ARG A 218 -5.94 -11.41 7.70
N TRP A 219 -5.31 -10.58 6.86
CA TRP A 219 -4.36 -9.54 7.25
C TRP A 219 -4.79 -8.18 6.70
N LEU A 220 -5.19 -7.27 7.59
CA LEU A 220 -5.56 -5.91 7.23
C LEU A 220 -4.41 -4.96 7.57
N ASN A 221 -3.84 -4.30 6.56
CA ASN A 221 -2.89 -3.21 6.69
C ASN A 221 -3.66 -1.88 6.53
N VAL A 222 -3.73 -1.11 7.60
CA VAL A 222 -4.50 0.12 7.68
C VAL A 222 -3.61 1.24 8.23
N SER A 223 -3.73 2.43 7.64
CA SER A 223 -3.04 3.63 8.11
C SER A 223 -4.02 4.71 8.57
N LEU A 224 -3.71 5.32 9.72
CA LEU A 224 -4.39 6.47 10.29
C LEU A 224 -3.47 7.69 10.13
N MET A 225 -3.77 8.50 9.12
CA MET A 225 -3.06 9.73 8.82
C MET A 225 -3.77 10.94 9.44
N HIS A 226 -5.11 10.96 9.46
CA HIS A 226 -5.92 12.11 9.88
C HIS A 226 -6.90 11.80 11.02
N ASP A 227 -7.27 12.82 11.78
CA ASP A 227 -8.14 12.67 12.97
C ASP A 227 -9.54 12.16 12.63
N PHE A 228 -10.09 12.53 11.47
CA PHE A 228 -11.42 12.05 11.05
C PHE A 228 -11.44 10.54 10.78
N GLU A 229 -10.29 9.94 10.47
CA GLU A 229 -10.21 8.50 10.18
C GLU A 229 -10.45 7.65 11.42
N LEU A 230 -10.28 8.24 12.61
CA LEU A 230 -10.59 7.60 13.89
C LEU A 230 -12.05 7.18 13.98
N ASP A 231 -12.95 8.01 13.45
CA ASP A 231 -14.39 7.72 13.41
C ASP A 231 -14.72 6.58 12.42
N LEU A 232 -13.90 6.42 11.38
CA LEU A 232 -14.10 5.42 10.31
C LEU A 232 -13.53 4.05 10.64
N LEU A 233 -12.55 3.97 11.55
CA LEU A 233 -11.83 2.74 11.86
C LEU A 233 -12.76 1.63 12.38
N SER A 234 -13.77 1.97 13.19
CA SER A 234 -14.71 0.99 13.75
C SER A 234 -15.48 0.26 12.64
N ASP A 235 -15.95 1.02 11.65
CA ASP A 235 -16.65 0.52 10.47
C ASP A 235 -15.74 -0.38 9.63
N VAL A 236 -14.51 0.07 9.35
CA VAL A 236 -13.53 -0.70 8.56
C VAL A 236 -13.25 -2.06 9.19
N LEU A 237 -13.02 -2.11 10.50
CA LEU A 237 -12.76 -3.35 11.22
C LEU A 237 -14.01 -4.25 11.30
N SER A 238 -15.20 -3.65 11.33
CA SER A 238 -16.47 -4.39 11.41
C SER A 238 -16.88 -4.98 10.05
N ASP A 239 -16.63 -4.26 8.97
CA ASP A 239 -16.87 -4.71 7.59
C ASP A 239 -15.92 -5.86 7.21
N SER A 240 -14.61 -5.62 7.35
CA SER A 240 -13.55 -6.55 6.91
C SER A 240 -13.28 -7.73 7.87
N ARG A 241 -13.73 -7.63 9.12
CA ARG A 241 -13.63 -8.65 10.18
C ARG A 241 -12.23 -9.32 10.26
N PRO A 242 -11.16 -8.53 10.50
CA PRO A 242 -9.82 -9.05 10.32
C PRO A 242 -9.36 -9.96 11.45
N THR A 243 -8.53 -10.96 11.13
CA THR A 243 -7.87 -11.80 12.16
C THR A 243 -6.50 -11.27 12.59
N LYS A 244 -5.84 -10.53 11.70
CA LYS A 244 -4.55 -9.88 11.92
C LYS A 244 -4.65 -8.44 11.43
N VAL A 245 -4.14 -7.50 12.21
CA VAL A 245 -4.14 -6.08 11.87
C VAL A 245 -2.71 -5.57 11.93
N LEU A 246 -2.26 -4.94 10.84
CA LEU A 246 -1.14 -4.01 10.84
C LEU A 246 -1.72 -2.61 10.84
N LEU A 247 -1.54 -1.88 11.93
CA LEU A 247 -2.06 -0.53 12.12
C LEU A 247 -0.87 0.43 12.16
N THR A 248 -0.79 1.31 11.16
CA THR A 248 0.19 2.40 11.12
C THR A 248 -0.49 3.68 11.55
N ILE A 249 0.01 4.34 12.59
CA ILE A 249 -0.58 5.56 13.15
C ILE A 249 0.44 6.68 13.06
N HIS A 250 0.03 7.80 12.47
CA HIS A 250 0.79 9.04 12.50
C HIS A 250 0.37 9.84 13.73
N GLU A 251 1.30 10.13 14.63
CA GLU A 251 1.08 10.73 15.96
C GLU A 251 0.53 9.74 17.00
N ALA A 252 1.26 9.55 18.09
CA ALA A 252 0.90 8.61 19.15
C ALA A 252 -0.40 9.00 19.87
N ALA A 253 -0.71 10.30 19.94
CA ALA A 253 -1.96 10.81 20.49
C ALA A 253 -3.21 10.17 19.84
N LYS A 254 -3.17 9.91 18.52
CA LYS A 254 -4.29 9.28 17.80
C LYS A 254 -4.54 7.84 18.23
N PHE A 255 -3.50 7.10 18.63
CA PHE A 255 -3.66 5.74 19.18
C PHE A 255 -4.36 5.76 20.55
N MET A 256 -4.02 6.76 21.37
CA MET A 256 -4.58 6.92 22.71
C MET A 256 -6.00 7.54 22.72
N ASP A 257 -6.47 8.02 21.56
CA ASP A 257 -7.84 8.52 21.40
C ASP A 257 -8.86 7.42 21.70
N VAL A 258 -9.88 7.77 22.49
CA VAL A 258 -10.94 6.85 22.91
C VAL A 258 -11.65 6.20 21.72
N ARG A 259 -11.75 6.88 20.58
CA ARG A 259 -12.36 6.36 19.35
C ARG A 259 -11.50 5.26 18.74
N CYS A 260 -10.17 5.43 18.69
CA CYS A 260 -9.24 4.41 18.23
C CYS A 260 -9.32 3.16 19.13
N LEU A 261 -9.24 3.37 20.44
CA LEU A 261 -9.28 2.30 21.44
C LEU A 261 -10.62 1.55 21.41
N THR A 262 -11.73 2.28 21.32
CA THR A 262 -13.07 1.69 21.20
C THR A 262 -13.20 0.90 19.91
N ALA A 263 -12.74 1.45 18.78
CA ALA A 263 -12.71 0.74 17.51
C ALA A 263 -11.88 -0.54 17.62
N LEU A 264 -10.67 -0.52 18.15
CA LEU A 264 -9.86 -1.74 18.27
C LEU A 264 -10.49 -2.77 19.20
N CYS A 265 -10.88 -2.37 20.41
CA CYS A 265 -11.34 -3.25 21.49
C CYS A 265 -12.79 -3.73 21.36
N SER A 266 -13.56 -3.24 20.37
CA SER A 266 -14.93 -3.69 20.14
C SER A 266 -15.00 -5.21 19.88
N ALA A 267 -16.02 -5.85 20.45
CA ALA A 267 -16.22 -7.30 20.32
C ALA A 267 -16.56 -7.69 18.87
N ARG A 268 -15.83 -8.66 18.30
CA ARG A 268 -15.98 -9.10 16.90
C ARG A 268 -15.83 -10.61 16.74
N ILE A 269 -16.37 -11.14 15.64
CA ILE A 269 -16.22 -12.52 15.20
C ILE A 269 -15.79 -12.54 13.72
N PRO A 270 -14.60 -13.08 13.39
CA PRO A 270 -13.55 -13.52 14.31
C PRO A 270 -12.94 -12.37 15.13
N ARG A 271 -12.27 -12.72 16.23
CA ARG A 271 -11.49 -11.77 17.03
C ARG A 271 -10.12 -11.53 16.39
N ILE A 272 -9.59 -10.33 16.57
CA ILE A 272 -8.20 -10.01 16.22
C ILE A 272 -7.26 -10.81 17.13
N LYS A 273 -6.36 -11.57 16.55
CA LYS A 273 -5.37 -12.41 17.26
C LYS A 273 -3.96 -11.83 17.19
N THR A 274 -3.67 -11.08 16.13
CA THR A 274 -2.36 -10.51 15.87
C THR A 274 -2.49 -9.02 15.63
N LEU A 275 -1.74 -8.21 16.38
CA LEU A 275 -1.64 -6.77 16.19
C LEU A 275 -0.18 -6.40 15.91
N HIS A 276 0.06 -5.77 14.77
CA HIS A 276 1.31 -5.11 14.44
C HIS A 276 1.04 -3.60 14.47
N LEU A 277 1.42 -2.95 15.55
CA LEU A 277 1.23 -1.53 15.74
C LEU A 277 2.51 -0.78 15.38
N CYS A 278 2.45 0.09 14.38
CA CYS A 278 3.53 0.99 13.99
C CYS A 278 3.12 2.42 14.34
N VAL A 279 3.76 3.01 15.33
CA VAL A 279 3.52 4.40 15.75
C VAL A 279 4.63 5.27 15.17
N ARG A 280 4.27 6.14 14.22
CA ARG A 280 5.15 7.17 13.67
C ARG A 280 5.08 8.41 14.56
N LEU A 281 6.17 8.66 15.26
CA LEU A 281 6.30 9.75 16.21
C LEU A 281 6.65 11.02 15.45
N GLY A 282 5.85 12.06 15.65
CA GLY A 282 6.06 13.38 15.04
C GLY A 282 6.33 14.47 16.08
N CYS A 283 6.54 15.71 15.64
CA CYS A 283 6.82 16.84 16.54
C CYS A 283 5.73 17.09 17.59
N ARG A 284 4.48 16.71 17.30
CA ARG A 284 3.35 16.80 18.24
C ARG A 284 3.42 15.80 19.39
N ASP A 285 4.25 14.77 19.26
CA ASP A 285 4.51 13.77 20.31
C ASP A 285 5.76 14.12 21.13
N ALA A 286 6.35 15.32 20.99
CA ALA A 286 7.59 15.68 21.67
C ALA A 286 7.51 15.49 23.20
N ASP A 287 6.36 15.81 23.79
CA ASP A 287 6.07 15.71 25.23
C ASP A 287 5.25 14.46 25.58
N LEU A 288 5.18 13.47 24.69
CA LEU A 288 4.43 12.23 24.93
C LEU A 288 5.00 11.46 26.13
N ASP A 289 4.13 11.07 27.05
CA ASP A 289 4.45 10.09 28.08
C ASP A 289 4.57 8.69 27.45
N VAL A 290 5.81 8.24 27.26
CA VAL A 290 6.13 6.92 26.70
C VAL A 290 5.57 5.79 27.56
N ASP A 291 5.60 5.92 28.89
CA ASP A 291 5.08 4.88 29.79
C ASP A 291 3.57 4.76 29.65
N LEU A 292 2.85 5.88 29.53
CA LEU A 292 1.41 5.88 29.24
C LEU A 292 1.09 5.20 27.90
N LEU A 293 1.84 5.50 26.84
CA LEU A 293 1.70 4.82 25.55
C LEU A 293 1.89 3.30 25.71
N LEU A 294 2.98 2.88 26.37
CA LEU A 294 3.29 1.47 26.56
C LEU A 294 2.24 0.75 27.42
N ASN A 295 1.72 1.41 28.45
CA ASN A 295 0.62 0.90 29.29
C ASN A 295 -0.66 0.71 28.47
N THR A 296 -0.96 1.66 27.58
CA THR A 296 -2.13 1.61 26.70
C THR A 296 -2.04 0.44 25.72
N VAL A 297 -0.88 0.22 25.09
CA VAL A 297 -0.65 -0.94 24.21
C VAL A 297 -0.82 -2.26 24.97
N GLN A 298 -0.29 -2.35 26.20
CA GLN A 298 -0.46 -3.52 27.07
C GLN A 298 -1.95 -3.79 27.35
N TRP A 299 -2.70 -2.75 27.72
CA TRP A 299 -4.14 -2.86 27.98
C TRP A 299 -4.91 -3.34 26.75
N VAL A 300 -4.64 -2.78 25.56
CA VAL A 300 -5.25 -3.23 24.30
C VAL A 300 -4.96 -4.71 24.06
N ALA A 301 -3.72 -5.15 24.27
CA ALA A 301 -3.34 -6.54 24.10
C ALA A 301 -4.07 -7.49 25.06
N GLN A 302 -4.31 -7.06 26.30
CA GLN A 302 -5.10 -7.80 27.29
C GLN A 302 -6.58 -7.91 26.88
N VAL A 303 -7.21 -6.79 26.54
CA VAL A 303 -8.63 -6.74 26.18
C VAL A 303 -8.91 -7.60 24.95
N LEU A 304 -8.04 -7.52 23.93
CA LEU A 304 -8.15 -8.32 22.71
C LEU A 304 -7.74 -9.78 22.90
N ARG A 305 -7.08 -10.12 24.02
CA ARG A 305 -6.49 -11.44 24.29
C ARG A 305 -5.59 -11.88 23.14
N LEU A 306 -4.71 -10.98 22.70
CA LEU A 306 -3.83 -11.21 21.56
C LEU A 306 -2.95 -12.44 21.78
N THR A 307 -2.60 -13.09 20.67
CA THR A 307 -1.62 -14.20 20.64
C THR A 307 -0.27 -13.74 20.13
N SER A 308 -0.23 -12.64 19.36
CA SER A 308 0.99 -12.04 18.83
C SER A 308 0.87 -10.52 18.82
N LEU A 309 1.89 -9.83 19.31
CA LEU A 309 1.98 -8.37 19.33
C LEU A 309 3.34 -7.95 18.79
N LYS A 310 3.35 -7.06 17.79
CA LYS A 310 4.55 -6.33 17.37
C LYS A 310 4.29 -4.84 17.57
N LEU A 311 5.17 -4.16 18.29
CA LEU A 311 5.16 -2.71 18.47
C LEU A 311 6.39 -2.11 17.80
N ILE A 312 6.20 -1.16 16.89
CA ILE A 312 7.26 -0.40 16.24
C ILE A 312 7.07 1.07 16.62
N LEU A 313 8.11 1.69 17.18
CA LEU A 313 8.17 3.12 17.46
C LEU A 313 9.13 3.75 16.43
N ASP A 314 8.58 4.42 15.42
CA ASP A 314 9.32 4.98 14.28
C ASP A 314 9.51 6.48 14.47
N CYS A 315 10.77 6.92 14.63
CA CYS A 315 11.13 8.30 14.95
C CYS A 315 11.46 9.14 13.70
N ARG A 316 11.23 8.65 12.48
CA ARG A 316 11.63 9.35 11.25
C ARG A 316 11.03 10.75 11.12
N ASP A 317 9.80 10.95 11.59
CA ASP A 317 9.05 12.20 11.40
C ASP A 317 9.47 13.27 12.44
N LEU A 318 10.04 12.86 13.58
CA LEU A 318 10.73 13.77 14.52
C LEU A 318 11.95 14.40 13.85
N VAL A 319 12.73 13.61 13.08
CA VAL A 319 13.97 14.09 12.46
C VAL A 319 13.72 15.11 11.34
N ALA A 320 12.65 14.91 10.55
CA ALA A 320 12.33 15.74 9.39
C ALA A 320 12.05 17.22 9.75
N HIS A 321 11.42 17.47 10.90
CA HIS A 321 11.09 18.83 11.34
C HIS A 321 12.33 19.67 11.69
N TYR A 322 13.43 19.06 12.14
CA TYR A 322 14.66 19.82 12.40
C TYR A 322 15.24 20.45 11.13
N HIS A 323 14.99 19.85 9.97
CA HIS A 323 15.54 20.36 8.71
C HIS A 323 14.71 21.53 8.18
N SER A 324 13.39 21.59 8.38
CA SER A 324 12.56 22.68 7.84
C SER A 324 12.90 24.04 8.45
N ASP A 325 13.20 24.09 9.74
CA ASP A 325 13.40 25.36 10.45
C ASP A 325 14.81 25.94 10.22
N SER A 326 15.79 25.08 9.92
CA SER A 326 17.19 25.48 9.73
C SER A 326 17.49 26.10 8.35
N PHE A 327 16.64 25.91 7.34
CA PHE A 327 16.91 26.40 5.99
C PHE A 327 16.69 27.91 5.79
N GLN A 328 16.13 28.62 6.78
CA GLN A 328 15.91 30.07 6.67
C GLN A 328 17.00 30.94 7.31
N SER A 329 17.98 30.37 8.02
CA SER A 329 19.05 31.17 8.65
C SER A 329 20.40 30.99 7.97
N SER A 330 20.98 32.11 7.56
CA SER A 330 22.09 32.24 6.63
C SER A 330 23.44 31.74 7.15
N GLY A 331 24.08 30.87 6.36
CA GLY A 331 25.52 30.96 6.06
C GLY A 331 26.53 30.35 7.04
N ASN A 332 26.16 29.94 8.25
CA ASN A 332 27.12 29.38 9.20
C ASN A 332 26.91 27.87 9.42
N LYS A 333 27.81 27.05 8.85
CA LYS A 333 27.77 25.57 8.89
C LYS A 333 28.28 24.98 10.22
N ASP A 334 28.23 25.73 11.31
CA ASP A 334 28.54 25.15 12.60
C ASP A 334 27.41 24.21 12.99
N VAL A 335 27.75 22.93 13.08
CA VAL A 335 26.87 21.83 13.48
C VAL A 335 26.44 22.08 14.93
N GLN A 336 25.37 22.85 15.09
CA GLN A 336 24.80 23.12 16.39
C GLN A 336 24.26 21.79 16.94
N TRP A 337 24.81 21.35 18.07
CA TRP A 337 24.36 20.15 18.77
C TRP A 337 22.86 20.26 19.04
N ARG A 338 22.07 19.41 18.39
CA ARG A 338 20.61 19.40 18.50
C ARG A 338 20.21 18.93 19.90
N THR A 339 19.31 19.66 20.54
CA THR A 339 18.65 19.21 21.78
C THR A 339 17.58 18.18 21.40
N LEU A 340 17.70 16.97 21.92
CA LEU A 340 16.70 15.91 21.75
C LEU A 340 15.35 16.32 22.34
N HIS A 341 14.26 15.95 21.69
CA HIS A 341 12.92 16.07 22.29
C HIS A 341 12.80 15.17 23.53
N PRO A 342 11.94 15.51 24.52
CA PRO A 342 11.73 14.68 25.71
C PRO A 342 11.39 13.21 25.40
N ILE A 343 10.58 12.96 24.36
CA ILE A 343 10.30 11.62 23.88
C ILE A 343 11.55 10.88 23.38
N GLU A 344 12.44 11.54 22.63
CA GLU A 344 13.70 10.94 22.14
C GLU A 344 14.62 10.59 23.32
N VAL A 345 14.72 11.46 24.33
CA VAL A 345 15.46 11.15 25.56
C VAL A 345 14.89 9.90 26.23
N SER A 346 13.57 9.81 26.35
CA SER A 346 12.89 8.67 26.97
C SER A 346 13.13 7.36 26.19
N LEU A 347 13.07 7.40 24.86
CA LEU A 347 13.32 6.25 23.99
C LEU A 347 14.78 5.81 23.97
N ALA A 348 15.73 6.74 24.10
CA ALA A 348 17.16 6.43 24.19
C ALA A 348 17.47 5.50 25.38
N PHE A 349 16.79 5.71 26.52
CA PHE A 349 16.97 4.90 27.74
C PHE A 349 15.99 3.71 27.83
N LEU A 350 15.08 3.53 26.87
CA LEU A 350 14.08 2.46 26.92
C LEU A 350 14.73 1.08 26.71
N SER A 351 14.50 0.17 27.65
CA SER A 351 14.91 -1.24 27.52
C SER A 351 13.85 -2.05 26.77
N LEU A 352 14.01 -2.23 25.45
CA LEU A 352 13.03 -2.93 24.61
C LEU A 352 12.77 -4.37 25.09
N GLY A 353 13.82 -5.07 25.54
CA GLY A 353 13.68 -6.42 26.10
C GLY A 353 12.88 -6.45 27.42
N ALA A 354 12.98 -5.42 28.25
CA ALA A 354 12.16 -5.31 29.45
C ALA A 354 10.69 -5.05 29.09
N VAL A 355 10.41 -4.19 28.11
CA VAL A 355 9.05 -3.94 27.59
C VAL A 355 8.43 -5.22 27.01
N ALA A 356 9.17 -5.94 26.16
CA ALA A 356 8.67 -7.19 25.56
C ALA A 356 8.32 -8.25 26.62
N ARG A 357 9.20 -8.44 27.63
CA ARG A 357 8.94 -9.36 28.76
C ARG A 357 7.76 -8.89 29.61
N ARG A 358 7.63 -7.58 29.85
CA ARG A 358 6.51 -6.99 30.58
C ARG A 358 5.18 -7.34 29.91
N TYR A 359 5.05 -7.09 28.61
CA TYR A 359 3.84 -7.45 27.86
C TYR A 359 3.52 -8.93 27.92
N GLN A 360 4.53 -9.78 27.71
CA GLN A 360 4.35 -11.23 27.80
C GLN A 360 3.92 -11.71 29.19
N SER A 361 4.45 -11.10 30.25
CA SER A 361 4.06 -11.42 31.63
C SER A 361 2.64 -10.93 31.97
N ALA A 362 2.24 -9.78 31.41
CA ALA A 362 0.96 -9.15 31.69
C ALA A 362 -0.19 -9.73 30.86
N VAL A 363 0.09 -10.36 29.72
CA VAL A 363 -0.93 -10.92 28.81
C VAL A 363 -0.67 -12.41 28.61
N PRO A 364 -1.29 -13.30 29.41
CA PRO A 364 -1.02 -14.74 29.38
C PRO A 364 -1.27 -15.42 28.02
N THR A 365 -2.07 -14.79 27.14
CA THR A 365 -2.35 -15.31 25.80
C THR A 365 -1.27 -14.97 24.78
N LEU A 366 -0.36 -14.03 25.07
CA LEU A 366 0.71 -13.63 24.14
C LEU A 366 1.80 -14.71 24.07
N PHE A 367 1.91 -15.34 22.91
CA PHE A 367 3.00 -16.29 22.63
C PHE A 367 4.23 -15.59 22.06
N MET A 368 4.02 -14.50 21.32
CA MET A 368 5.07 -13.74 20.65
C MET A 368 4.86 -12.25 20.89
N THR A 369 5.93 -11.59 21.34
CA THR A 369 5.98 -10.14 21.50
C THR A 369 7.28 -9.63 20.90
N GLU A 370 7.19 -8.62 20.07
CA GLU A 370 8.32 -7.93 19.46
C GLU A 370 8.16 -6.43 19.68
N VAL A 371 9.22 -5.76 20.11
CA VAL A 371 9.26 -4.31 20.31
C VAL A 371 10.48 -3.79 19.58
N GLU A 372 10.26 -2.82 18.72
CA GLU A 372 11.25 -2.27 17.79
C GLU A 372 11.24 -0.74 17.86
N VAL A 373 12.42 -0.13 17.86
CA VAL A 373 12.60 1.32 17.69
C VAL A 373 13.38 1.55 16.40
N ARG A 374 12.90 2.47 15.56
CA ARG A 374 13.50 2.80 14.27
C ARG A 374 13.81 4.28 14.14
N GLN A 375 14.86 4.59 13.38
CA GLN A 375 15.23 5.93 12.92
C GLN A 375 15.35 6.93 14.07
N HIS A 376 15.78 6.46 15.24
CA HIS A 376 16.02 7.30 16.40
C HIS A 376 17.34 8.06 16.23
N PHE A 377 17.41 9.31 16.69
CA PHE A 377 18.56 10.18 16.41
C PHE A 377 19.89 9.67 16.98
N THR A 378 19.89 9.16 18.22
CA THR A 378 21.11 8.69 18.92
C THR A 378 21.19 7.17 19.11
N ARG A 379 20.16 6.42 18.69
CA ARG A 379 20.03 5.00 18.96
C ARG A 379 19.91 4.28 17.62
N ASP A 380 20.73 3.26 17.40
CA ASP A 380 20.59 2.39 16.24
C ASP A 380 19.22 1.69 16.24
N ASP A 381 18.75 1.32 15.05
CA ASP A 381 17.56 0.49 14.90
C ASP A 381 17.75 -0.80 15.70
N ASP A 382 16.87 -1.03 16.67
CA ASP A 382 16.99 -2.12 17.63
C ASP A 382 15.64 -2.82 17.82
N THR A 383 15.70 -4.14 17.96
CA THR A 383 14.53 -5.01 18.07
C THR A 383 14.76 -6.01 19.19
N ALA A 384 13.79 -6.10 20.10
CA ALA A 384 13.77 -7.13 21.12
C ALA A 384 12.50 -7.98 21.03
N SER A 385 12.68 -9.29 21.21
CA SER A 385 11.59 -10.26 21.15
C SER A 385 11.50 -11.08 22.43
N ALA A 386 10.28 -11.43 22.83
CA ALA A 386 9.98 -12.32 23.94
C ALA A 386 8.97 -13.39 23.48
N SER A 387 9.25 -14.66 23.78
CA SER A 387 8.41 -15.79 23.37
C SER A 387 8.18 -16.79 24.51
N SER A 388 6.96 -17.31 24.62
CA SER A 388 6.58 -18.28 25.64
C SER A 388 6.66 -19.69 25.06
N ARG A 389 7.53 -20.54 25.62
CA ARG A 389 7.75 -21.94 25.18
C ARG A 389 6.54 -22.86 25.34
N ARG A 390 5.44 -22.40 25.96
CA ARG A 390 4.27 -23.24 26.28
C ARG A 390 3.22 -23.34 25.16
N GLY A 391 3.45 -22.74 23.99
CA GLY A 391 2.56 -22.86 22.83
C GLY A 391 3.06 -23.86 21.79
N PRO A 392 2.18 -24.56 21.05
CA PRO A 392 2.59 -25.30 19.86
C PRO A 392 3.31 -24.33 18.90
N LEU A 393 4.52 -24.68 18.46
CA LEU A 393 5.31 -23.88 17.52
C LEU A 393 4.43 -23.54 16.30
N PRO A 394 4.07 -22.27 16.07
CA PRO A 394 3.38 -21.92 14.84
C PRO A 394 4.35 -22.15 13.68
N ALA A 395 3.89 -22.83 12.63
CA ALA A 395 4.65 -22.96 11.40
C ALA A 395 5.01 -21.55 10.90
N LEU A 396 6.29 -21.20 11.00
CA LEU A 396 6.87 -19.98 10.44
C LEU A 396 6.82 -20.12 8.91
N ASN A 397 5.68 -19.79 8.32
CA ASN A 397 5.64 -19.44 6.91
C ASN A 397 6.10 -17.99 6.83
N SER A 398 7.41 -17.79 6.65
CA SER A 398 7.96 -16.54 6.15
C SER A 398 7.39 -16.31 4.75
N VAL A 399 6.28 -15.59 4.69
CA VAL A 399 5.87 -14.92 3.46
C VAL A 399 6.74 -13.67 3.41
N GLU A 400 7.89 -13.79 2.73
CA GLU A 400 8.49 -12.63 2.10
C GLU A 400 7.44 -12.06 1.15
N ILE A 401 7.05 -10.80 1.38
CA ILE A 401 6.21 -10.01 0.49
C ILE A 401 7.12 -9.44 -0.58
#